data_AF-A0AAQ3Q510-F1
#
_entry.id   AF-A0AAQ3Q510-F1
#
_cell.length_a   1.000
_cell.length_b   1.000
_cell.length_c   1.000
_cell.angle_alpha   90.00
_cell.angle_beta   90.00
_cell.angle_gamma   90.00
#
_symmetry.space_group_name_H-M   'P 1'
#
loop_
_entity.id
_entity.type
_entity.pdbx_description
1 polymer ?
#
loop_
_entity_poly.entity_id
_entity_poly.type
_entity_poly.pdbx_seq_one_letter_code
_entity_poly.pdbx_strand_id
1 'polypeptide(L)'
;MDLSSLQSRASSSAGASAAFLPHRTQLHPRLYYSPAPAGSRPPLCGGGDRRWILAAGLLILPFLFYLFAAAGRAHVSSHFDAPRPKGFGLVIDAGPAMSRIHVFEFLNEGRIPFIGFDGKGSVSSQVTPGLGAFVEAPEMAGRSIVELLEFAKGRVPRAEWKTTKVRLIENGGLGRFPLRVRMAILDSCRQALRSSGFMFRNEWASSITGQDRGTYAWLAANYVLGTLGGNPQDTWGVVELGDASTQITFVPEEPPPMEFSRMLKLPGATYNLYSKSIHQISQGVAWESLIGLRNSSTMGTGYIEEPTRSSCFPKGYNQSFIEMKSSHELQKNISVQTESNFATCRSKTYVLLQGQGICSNSQCGILQRFKTELQEKPLASEKFFYISELFGMTPKTSLLDVEAAGRHYCEDQWVSLKEEHFGIDETELLKYCFSSAFMVALLHDGLGIPLEEKRIGFADPTGSSPLDWTLGVFILQMAVQPEWDPETIRNVAGNDTLAFISLFAILVLVILSLLYVSNWRRPRCKTIYDLEKGQYIVTRMPI
;
A
#
# COMPACT_ATOMS: atom_id res chain seq x y z
N MET A 1 5.72 -37.46 42.80
CA MET A 1 4.30 -37.12 42.69
C MET A 1 4.12 -36.39 41.39
N ASP A 2 3.08 -36.81 40.66
CA ASP A 2 2.56 -36.34 39.37
C ASP A 2 3.44 -36.51 38.12
N LEU A 3 3.15 -37.59 37.40
CA LEU A 3 3.54 -37.84 36.02
C LEU A 3 2.35 -37.62 35.08
N SER A 4 2.69 -37.00 33.95
CA SER A 4 1.90 -36.63 32.78
C SER A 4 1.18 -37.78 32.06
N SER A 5 -0.05 -37.45 31.62
CA SER A 5 -0.76 -37.79 30.36
C SER A 5 -0.61 -39.18 29.72
N LEU A 6 -1.74 -39.79 29.31
CA LEU A 6 -1.92 -40.43 27.99
C LEU A 6 -3.38 -40.87 27.70
N GLN A 7 -3.86 -40.45 26.53
CA GLN A 7 -4.66 -41.17 25.51
C GLN A 7 -6.00 -41.92 25.81
N SER A 8 -7.04 -41.40 25.14
CA SER A 8 -7.91 -42.02 24.12
C SER A 8 -8.93 -43.15 24.43
N ARG A 9 -10.11 -42.93 23.83
CA ARG A 9 -11.05 -43.88 23.17
C ARG A 9 -12.23 -44.47 23.96
N ALA A 10 -13.42 -44.02 23.53
CA ALA A 10 -14.66 -44.74 23.22
C ALA A 10 -15.11 -45.94 24.06
N SER A 11 -16.35 -45.90 24.57
CA SER A 11 -17.55 -46.45 23.91
C SER A 11 -18.70 -46.73 24.90
N SER A 12 -19.91 -46.41 24.43
CA SER A 12 -21.25 -46.95 24.73
C SER A 12 -21.50 -47.85 25.95
N SER A 13 -22.59 -47.56 26.66
CA SER A 13 -23.46 -48.52 27.36
C SER A 13 -24.91 -48.01 27.23
N ALA A 14 -25.98 -48.78 27.32
CA ALA A 14 -26.29 -50.20 27.21
C ALA A 14 -27.80 -50.30 27.53
N GLY A 15 -28.44 -51.39 27.09
CA GLY A 15 -29.82 -51.76 27.45
C GLY A 15 -30.50 -52.41 26.25
N ALA A 16 -30.20 -53.66 25.86
CA ALA A 16 -30.45 -54.93 26.56
C ALA A 16 -31.98 -55.16 26.75
N SER A 17 -32.62 -56.27 26.38
CA SER A 17 -32.15 -57.66 26.34
C SER A 17 -33.06 -58.58 25.49
N ALA A 18 -32.41 -59.62 24.92
CA ALA A 18 -32.79 -61.01 24.67
C ALA A 18 -34.24 -61.39 24.27
N ALA A 19 -34.53 -61.93 23.08
CA ALA A 19 -34.08 -63.17 22.40
C ALA A 19 -34.87 -64.43 22.79
N PHE A 20 -35.53 -65.05 21.81
CA PHE A 20 -35.53 -66.50 21.55
C PHE A 20 -35.92 -66.78 20.09
N LEU A 21 -35.11 -67.61 19.42
CA LEU A 21 -35.26 -68.19 18.08
C LEU A 21 -35.81 -69.63 18.24
N PRO A 22 -36.47 -70.24 17.22
CA PRO A 22 -35.69 -71.11 16.34
C PRO A 22 -36.18 -71.29 14.88
N HIS A 23 -35.19 -71.57 14.02
CA HIS A 23 -35.14 -72.48 12.85
C HIS A 23 -36.07 -72.41 11.62
N ARG A 24 -35.39 -72.02 10.52
CA ARG A 24 -35.36 -72.50 9.12
C ARG A 24 -36.19 -73.71 8.63
N THR A 25 -36.67 -73.51 7.39
CA THR A 25 -36.99 -74.43 6.26
C THR A 25 -38.29 -75.23 6.28
N GLN A 26 -39.19 -75.02 5.31
CA GLN A 26 -39.31 -75.79 4.06
C GLN A 26 -40.50 -75.32 3.16
N LEU A 27 -40.21 -75.31 1.85
CA LEU A 27 -41.00 -75.45 0.60
C LEU A 27 -42.56 -75.34 0.52
N HIS A 28 -42.97 -74.76 -0.62
CA HIS A 28 -44.31 -74.56 -1.20
C HIS A 28 -45.25 -75.78 -1.24
N PRO A 29 -46.57 -75.50 -1.29
CA PRO A 29 -47.49 -76.20 -2.17
C PRO A 29 -48.07 -75.31 -3.29
N ARG A 30 -48.29 -75.95 -4.43
CA ARG A 30 -48.84 -75.46 -5.69
C ARG A 30 -50.28 -74.94 -5.51
N LEU A 31 -50.56 -73.74 -6.02
CA LEU A 31 -51.91 -73.34 -6.42
C LEU A 31 -52.03 -73.43 -7.93
N TYR A 32 -52.87 -74.36 -8.37
CA TYR A 32 -53.31 -74.51 -9.74
C TYR A 32 -54.04 -73.23 -10.20
N TYR A 33 -53.57 -72.62 -11.29
CA TYR A 33 -54.35 -71.65 -12.06
C TYR A 33 -54.50 -72.20 -13.48
N SER A 34 -55.71 -72.63 -13.82
CA SER A 34 -56.10 -72.90 -15.20
C SER A 34 -56.19 -71.58 -15.99
N PRO A 35 -56.00 -71.60 -17.32
CA PRO A 35 -55.79 -70.40 -18.10
C PRO A 35 -57.13 -69.70 -18.43
N ALA A 36 -57.23 -68.41 -18.13
CA ALA A 36 -58.25 -67.53 -18.70
C ALA A 36 -57.74 -66.92 -20.02
N PRO A 37 -58.64 -66.63 -20.97
CA PRO A 37 -58.31 -66.53 -22.40
C PRO A 37 -57.57 -65.24 -22.78
N ALA A 38 -56.88 -65.31 -23.92
CA ALA A 38 -56.30 -64.16 -24.61
C ALA A 38 -57.37 -63.09 -24.87
N GLY A 39 -57.23 -61.92 -24.25
CA GLY A 39 -58.14 -60.80 -24.49
C GLY A 39 -57.69 -59.51 -23.80
N SER A 40 -57.27 -58.54 -24.61
CA SER A 40 -57.02 -57.12 -24.29
C SER A 40 -55.86 -56.79 -23.31
N ARG A 41 -54.75 -56.30 -23.88
CA ARG A 41 -53.83 -55.42 -23.15
C ARG A 41 -54.61 -54.17 -22.71
N PRO A 42 -54.51 -53.70 -21.46
CA PRO A 42 -55.06 -52.39 -21.10
C PRO A 42 -54.33 -51.31 -21.92
N PRO A 43 -55.00 -50.23 -22.35
CA PRO A 43 -54.32 -49.14 -23.03
C PRO A 43 -53.33 -48.50 -22.07
N LEU A 44 -52.04 -48.68 -22.34
CA LEU A 44 -50.95 -47.98 -21.67
C LEU A 44 -51.14 -46.48 -21.82
N CYS A 45 -51.62 -45.81 -20.78
CA CYS A 45 -51.46 -44.37 -20.63
C CYS A 45 -50.02 -44.09 -20.19
N GLY A 46 -49.08 -44.19 -21.12
CA GLY A 46 -47.67 -43.95 -20.84
C GLY A 46 -46.84 -44.00 -22.11
N GLY A 47 -46.64 -42.85 -22.75
CA GLY A 47 -45.88 -42.78 -23.99
C GLY A 47 -45.56 -41.35 -24.43
N GLY A 48 -45.09 -40.50 -23.51
CA GLY A 48 -44.71 -39.12 -23.83
C GLY A 48 -43.29 -38.73 -23.40
N ASP A 49 -42.77 -39.27 -22.29
CA ASP A 49 -41.61 -38.67 -21.63
C ASP A 49 -40.27 -38.89 -22.33
N ARG A 50 -40.12 -39.99 -23.09
CA ARG A 50 -38.83 -40.33 -23.74
C ARG A 50 -38.48 -39.38 -24.90
N ARG A 51 -39.47 -38.81 -25.59
CA ARG A 51 -39.26 -37.87 -26.71
C ARG A 51 -38.81 -36.49 -26.23
N TRP A 52 -39.32 -36.04 -25.08
CA TRP A 52 -38.94 -34.75 -24.49
C TRP A 52 -37.53 -34.78 -23.89
N ILE A 53 -37.13 -35.91 -23.29
CA ILE A 53 -35.75 -36.10 -22.78
C ILE A 53 -34.74 -36.10 -23.93
N LEU A 54 -35.06 -36.78 -25.04
CA LEU A 54 -34.21 -36.79 -26.24
C LEU A 54 -34.13 -35.40 -26.90
N ALA A 55 -35.24 -34.66 -26.97
CA ALA A 55 -35.25 -33.29 -27.51
C ALA A 55 -34.48 -32.29 -26.63
N ALA A 56 -34.59 -32.40 -25.30
CA ALA A 56 -33.81 -31.58 -24.37
C ALA A 56 -32.30 -31.89 -24.48
N GLY A 57 -31.92 -33.17 -24.59
CA GLY A 57 -30.52 -33.57 -24.78
C GLY A 57 -29.90 -33.01 -26.07
N LEU A 58 -30.67 -32.96 -27.15
CA LEU A 58 -30.22 -32.44 -28.46
C LEU A 58 -29.94 -30.94 -28.46
N LEU A 59 -30.49 -30.18 -27.51
CA LEU A 59 -30.28 -28.72 -27.38
C LEU A 59 -29.26 -28.35 -26.30
N ILE A 60 -29.10 -29.18 -25.27
CA ILE A 60 -28.13 -28.96 -24.18
C ILE A 60 -26.72 -29.33 -24.61
N LEU A 61 -26.54 -30.42 -25.38
CA LEU A 61 -25.22 -30.88 -25.82
C LEU A 61 -24.46 -29.87 -26.69
N PRO A 62 -25.07 -29.20 -27.68
CA PRO A 62 -24.39 -28.16 -28.47
C PRO A 62 -24.01 -26.94 -27.64
N PHE A 63 -24.85 -26.57 -26.65
CA PHE A 63 -24.56 -25.44 -25.76
C PHE A 63 -23.43 -25.75 -24.78
N LEU A 64 -23.42 -26.96 -24.20
CA LEU A 64 -22.30 -27.41 -23.38
C LEU A 64 -21.02 -27.51 -24.21
N PHE A 65 -21.08 -28.06 -25.42
CA PHE A 65 -19.93 -28.09 -26.33
C PHE A 65 -19.44 -26.68 -26.68
N TYR A 66 -20.35 -25.73 -26.93
CA TYR A 66 -19.99 -24.33 -27.16
C TYR A 66 -19.37 -23.69 -25.91
N LEU A 67 -19.91 -23.92 -24.71
CA LEU A 67 -19.32 -23.45 -23.45
C LEU A 67 -17.94 -24.05 -23.22
N PHE A 68 -17.74 -25.34 -23.48
CA PHE A 68 -16.43 -25.99 -23.40
C PHE A 68 -15.47 -25.47 -24.47
N ALA A 69 -15.94 -25.18 -25.68
CA ALA A 69 -15.12 -24.61 -26.76
C ALA A 69 -14.81 -23.12 -26.53
N ALA A 70 -15.71 -22.36 -25.89
CA ALA A 70 -15.49 -20.99 -25.46
C ALA A 70 -14.54 -20.93 -24.26
N ALA A 71 -14.74 -21.81 -23.27
CA ALA A 71 -13.82 -21.98 -22.15
C ALA A 71 -12.45 -22.47 -22.63
N GLY A 72 -12.39 -23.40 -23.57
CA GLY A 72 -11.15 -23.86 -24.19
C GLY A 72 -10.45 -22.76 -24.99
N ARG A 73 -11.19 -21.93 -25.76
CA ARG A 73 -10.64 -20.75 -26.42
C ARG A 73 -10.18 -19.67 -25.44
N ALA A 74 -10.85 -19.51 -24.30
CA ALA A 74 -10.37 -18.65 -23.22
C ALA A 74 -9.09 -19.20 -22.59
N HIS A 75 -8.99 -20.53 -22.42
CA HIS A 75 -7.85 -21.21 -21.80
C HIS A 75 -6.62 -21.33 -22.72
N VAL A 76 -6.83 -21.30 -24.05
CA VAL A 76 -5.79 -21.32 -25.11
C VAL A 76 -5.56 -19.91 -25.69
N SER A 77 -6.27 -18.89 -25.18
CA SER A 77 -6.02 -17.50 -25.55
C SER A 77 -4.61 -17.11 -25.12
N SER A 78 -3.87 -16.46 -26.02
CA SER A 78 -2.55 -15.88 -25.76
C SER A 78 -2.52 -14.86 -24.60
N HIS A 79 -3.69 -14.57 -24.01
CA HIS A 79 -3.85 -13.76 -22.82
C HIS A 79 -3.34 -14.43 -21.53
N PHE A 80 -3.27 -15.77 -21.47
CA PHE A 80 -2.74 -16.50 -20.30
C PHE A 80 -1.23 -16.80 -20.38
N ASP A 81 -0.64 -16.73 -21.58
CA ASP A 81 0.82 -16.81 -21.79
C ASP A 81 1.49 -15.41 -21.87
N ALA A 82 0.70 -14.33 -21.85
CA ALA A 82 1.24 -12.99 -21.74
C ALA A 82 1.88 -12.80 -20.35
N PRO A 83 3.11 -12.27 -20.26
CA PRO A 83 3.65 -11.87 -18.96
C PRO A 83 2.63 -10.96 -18.27
N ARG A 84 2.33 -11.26 -16.99
CA ARG A 84 1.38 -10.54 -16.12
C ARG A 84 1.43 -9.04 -16.43
N PRO A 85 0.30 -8.34 -16.65
CA PRO A 85 0.33 -6.95 -17.10
C PRO A 85 1.06 -6.08 -16.08
N LYS A 86 2.26 -5.67 -16.47
CA LYS A 86 3.12 -4.75 -15.72
C LYS A 86 2.63 -3.34 -16.00
N GLY A 87 2.40 -2.58 -14.95
CA GLY A 87 2.12 -1.16 -15.04
C GLY A 87 3.28 -0.33 -14.51
N PHE A 88 3.28 0.95 -14.85
CA PHE A 88 4.25 1.92 -14.35
C PHE A 88 3.56 3.12 -13.72
N GLY A 89 4.20 3.71 -12.71
CA GLY A 89 3.79 4.98 -12.13
C GLY A 89 5.00 5.82 -11.72
N LEU A 90 4.87 7.13 -11.88
CA LEU A 90 5.96 8.08 -11.64
C LEU A 90 5.55 9.07 -10.55
N VAL A 91 6.43 9.27 -9.58
CA VAL A 91 6.27 10.30 -8.53
C VAL A 91 7.55 11.13 -8.46
N ILE A 92 7.43 12.44 -8.58
CA ILE A 92 8.51 13.41 -8.41
C ILE A 92 8.35 14.08 -7.05
N ASP A 93 9.28 13.84 -6.13
CA ASP A 93 9.48 14.66 -4.94
C ASP A 93 10.28 15.89 -5.31
N ALA A 94 9.67 17.06 -5.18
CA ALA A 94 10.28 18.33 -5.54
C ALA A 94 10.51 19.19 -4.29
N GLY A 95 11.75 19.18 -3.80
CA GLY A 95 12.22 20.00 -2.69
C GLY A 95 12.92 21.29 -3.12
N PRO A 96 13.26 22.17 -2.16
CA PRO A 96 13.97 23.41 -2.43
C PRO A 96 15.42 23.18 -2.89
N ALA A 97 16.12 22.20 -2.31
CA ALA A 97 17.53 21.93 -2.60
C ALA A 97 17.74 20.88 -3.70
N MET A 98 16.82 19.92 -3.83
CA MET A 98 16.91 18.78 -4.76
C MET A 98 15.51 18.40 -5.24
N SER A 99 15.42 17.79 -6.42
CA SER A 99 14.22 17.08 -6.88
C SER A 99 14.57 15.65 -7.29
N ARG A 100 13.70 14.69 -6.98
CA ARG A 100 13.91 13.26 -7.21
C ARG A 100 12.70 12.65 -7.88
N ILE A 101 12.90 11.80 -8.89
CA ILE A 101 11.86 10.98 -9.49
C ILE A 101 11.98 9.54 -9.04
N HIS A 102 10.84 8.92 -8.75
CA HIS A 102 10.69 7.49 -8.53
C HIS A 102 9.88 6.89 -9.67
N VAL A 103 10.43 5.85 -10.29
CA VAL A 103 9.75 5.01 -11.28
C VAL A 103 9.38 3.71 -10.63
N PHE A 104 8.08 3.48 -10.45
CA PHE A 104 7.55 2.24 -9.89
C PHE A 104 7.07 1.32 -11.01
N GLU A 105 7.58 0.10 -11.04
CA GLU A 105 7.06 -1.02 -11.82
C GLU A 105 6.24 -1.92 -10.90
N PHE A 106 4.99 -2.16 -11.27
CA PHE A 106 4.07 -2.94 -10.43
C PHE A 106 3.31 -3.98 -11.24
N LEU A 107 2.94 -5.06 -10.57
CA LEU A 107 1.99 -6.04 -11.08
C LEU A 107 0.58 -5.59 -10.71
N ASN A 108 -0.32 -5.56 -11.70
CA ASN A 108 -1.72 -5.23 -11.48
C ASN A 108 -2.50 -6.46 -10.96
N GLU A 109 -1.99 -7.07 -9.88
CA GLU A 109 -2.55 -8.25 -9.24
C GLU A 109 -3.29 -7.82 -7.96
N GLY A 110 -4.60 -7.57 -8.08
CA GLY A 110 -5.45 -7.20 -6.96
C GLY A 110 -5.85 -5.72 -6.95
N ARG A 111 -6.36 -5.26 -5.80
CA ARG A 111 -6.92 -3.91 -5.67
C ARG A 111 -5.89 -2.84 -5.27
N ILE A 112 -4.76 -3.27 -4.71
CA ILE A 112 -3.61 -2.43 -4.36
C ILE A 112 -2.45 -2.91 -5.25
N PRO A 113 -1.72 -2.01 -5.94
CA PRO A 113 -0.62 -2.43 -6.81
C PRO A 113 0.44 -3.22 -6.02
N PHE A 114 0.93 -4.31 -6.58
CA PHE A 114 2.02 -5.08 -5.98
C PHE A 114 3.36 -4.67 -6.60
N ILE A 115 4.27 -4.14 -5.79
CA ILE A 115 5.65 -3.86 -6.16
C ILE A 115 6.52 -4.98 -5.58
N GLY A 116 7.38 -5.58 -6.41
CA GLY A 116 8.35 -6.55 -5.94
C GLY A 116 9.33 -5.91 -4.95
N PHE A 117 9.47 -6.50 -3.76
CA PHE A 117 10.46 -6.09 -2.75
C PHE A 117 11.88 -6.63 -3.04
N ASP A 118 12.13 -7.12 -4.25
CA ASP A 118 13.44 -7.62 -4.72
C ASP A 118 14.38 -6.49 -5.16
N GLY A 119 13.99 -5.23 -4.92
CA GLY A 119 14.73 -4.03 -5.30
C GLY A 119 14.68 -3.70 -6.79
N LYS A 120 13.90 -4.44 -7.59
CA LYS A 120 13.77 -4.20 -9.05
C LYS A 120 12.50 -3.46 -9.42
N GLY A 121 11.50 -3.43 -8.54
CA GLY A 121 10.21 -2.77 -8.78
C GLY A 121 10.21 -1.25 -8.59
N SER A 122 11.33 -0.66 -8.16
CA SER A 122 11.49 0.79 -7.97
C SER A 122 12.89 1.21 -8.39
N VAL A 123 12.99 2.33 -9.10
CA VAL A 123 14.27 2.96 -9.45
C VAL A 123 14.13 4.48 -9.35
N SER A 124 15.16 5.16 -8.89
CA SER A 124 15.14 6.62 -8.70
C SER A 124 16.27 7.34 -9.44
N SER A 125 16.09 8.65 -9.63
CA SER A 125 17.11 9.58 -10.09
C SER A 125 16.85 10.95 -9.47
N GLN A 126 17.90 11.74 -9.23
CA GLN A 126 17.82 13.04 -8.59
C GLN A 126 18.60 14.11 -9.36
N VAL A 127 18.17 15.36 -9.20
CA VAL A 127 18.81 16.54 -9.78
C VAL A 127 19.01 17.63 -8.73
N THR A 128 20.10 18.37 -8.88
CA THR A 128 20.42 19.59 -8.14
C THR A 128 20.80 20.71 -9.12
N PRO A 129 20.38 21.97 -8.88
CA PRO A 129 19.59 22.43 -7.73
C PRO A 129 18.09 22.11 -7.86
N GLY A 130 17.41 22.02 -6.72
CA GLY A 130 15.96 21.85 -6.62
C GLY A 130 15.15 23.11 -6.94
N LEU A 131 13.84 23.06 -6.69
CA LEU A 131 12.91 24.12 -7.09
C LEU A 131 13.16 25.47 -6.39
N GLY A 132 13.85 25.46 -5.24
CA GLY A 132 14.14 26.67 -4.47
C GLY A 132 15.14 27.61 -5.15
N ALA A 133 15.97 27.09 -6.07
CA ALA A 133 16.91 27.90 -6.84
C ALA A 133 16.23 28.75 -7.93
N PHE A 134 14.96 28.47 -8.25
CA PHE A 134 14.23 29.13 -9.34
C PHE A 134 13.25 30.19 -8.84
N VAL A 135 13.39 30.66 -7.59
CA VAL A 135 12.54 31.70 -7.00
C VAL A 135 12.63 33.02 -7.76
N GLU A 136 13.82 33.37 -8.26
CA GLU A 136 14.06 34.58 -9.05
C GLU A 136 13.69 34.42 -10.53
N ALA A 137 13.64 33.18 -11.03
CA ALA A 137 13.27 32.84 -12.42
C ALA A 137 12.31 31.64 -12.47
N PRO A 138 11.05 31.77 -11.99
CA PRO A 138 10.10 30.66 -11.87
C PRO A 138 9.80 29.93 -13.18
N GLU A 139 9.82 30.64 -14.30
CA GLU A 139 9.61 30.10 -15.64
C GLU A 139 10.66 29.04 -16.04
N MET A 140 11.83 29.06 -15.41
CA MET A 140 12.92 28.10 -15.67
C MET A 140 12.77 26.81 -14.87
N ALA A 141 11.93 26.77 -13.84
CA ALA A 141 11.81 25.61 -12.95
C ALA A 141 11.42 24.31 -13.67
N GLY A 142 10.52 24.38 -14.66
CA GLY A 142 10.13 23.21 -15.43
C GLY A 142 11.27 22.58 -16.23
N ARG A 143 12.33 23.33 -16.56
CA ARG A 143 13.51 22.79 -17.25
C ARG A 143 14.35 21.90 -16.34
N SER A 144 14.37 22.17 -15.03
CA SER A 144 15.18 21.37 -14.09
C SER A 144 14.68 19.94 -13.94
N ILE A 145 13.37 19.70 -14.14
CA ILE A 145 12.79 18.35 -14.05
C ILE A 145 12.82 17.57 -15.38
N VAL A 146 13.30 18.17 -16.47
CA VAL A 146 13.35 17.49 -17.79
C VAL A 146 14.28 16.28 -17.74
N GLU A 147 15.43 16.41 -17.09
CA GLU A 147 16.38 15.30 -16.93
C GLU A 147 15.75 14.11 -16.19
N LEU A 148 14.97 14.38 -15.14
CA LEU A 148 14.21 13.35 -14.42
C LEU A 148 13.20 12.64 -15.33
N LEU A 149 12.52 13.40 -16.20
CA LEU A 149 11.56 12.84 -17.16
C LEU A 149 12.24 12.00 -18.24
N GLU A 150 13.41 12.40 -18.73
CA GLU A 150 14.20 11.61 -19.68
C GLU A 150 14.74 10.33 -19.03
N PHE A 151 15.17 10.39 -17.77
CA PHE A 151 15.50 9.20 -16.99
C PHE A 151 14.31 8.23 -16.94
N ALA A 152 13.11 8.70 -16.61
CA ALA A 152 11.91 7.87 -16.57
C ALA A 152 11.56 7.27 -17.94
N LYS A 153 11.71 8.03 -19.04
CA LYS A 153 11.53 7.53 -20.41
C LYS A 153 12.49 6.41 -20.78
N GLY A 154 13.69 6.41 -20.22
CA GLY A 154 14.66 5.32 -20.37
C GLY A 154 14.27 4.04 -19.63
N ARG A 155 13.40 4.12 -18.62
CA ARG A 155 12.95 2.99 -17.80
C ARG A 155 11.56 2.46 -18.19
N VAL A 156 10.67 3.34 -18.62
CA VAL A 156 9.30 2.99 -19.02
C VAL A 156 9.25 2.68 -20.52
N PRO A 157 8.74 1.51 -20.96
CA PRO A 157 8.57 1.21 -22.37
C PRO A 157 7.73 2.26 -23.09
N ARG A 158 8.12 2.64 -24.31
CA ARG A 158 7.45 3.71 -25.08
C ARG A 158 5.95 3.50 -25.26
N ALA A 159 5.51 2.25 -25.38
CA ALA A 159 4.09 1.91 -25.50
C ALA A 159 3.27 2.29 -24.26
N GLU A 160 3.90 2.30 -23.07
CA GLU A 160 3.27 2.56 -21.79
C GLU A 160 3.29 4.05 -21.38
N TRP A 161 3.95 4.93 -22.14
CA TRP A 161 4.08 6.34 -21.74
C TRP A 161 2.70 7.00 -21.54
N LYS A 162 1.78 6.81 -22.49
CA LYS A 162 0.45 7.44 -22.44
C LYS A 162 -0.46 6.93 -21.31
N THR A 163 -0.16 5.75 -20.76
CA THR A 163 -0.92 5.11 -19.66
C THR A 163 -0.23 5.31 -18.31
N THR A 164 1.06 5.62 -18.31
CA THR A 164 1.86 5.85 -17.11
C THR A 164 1.57 7.22 -16.51
N LYS A 165 0.97 7.23 -15.32
CA LYS A 165 0.65 8.44 -14.56
C LYS A 165 1.91 9.05 -13.96
N VAL A 166 2.12 10.35 -14.16
CA VAL A 166 3.17 11.13 -13.48
C VAL A 166 2.58 12.16 -12.53
N ARG A 167 3.08 12.18 -11.29
CA ARG A 167 2.77 13.21 -10.29
C ARG A 167 4.03 13.94 -9.86
N LEU A 168 3.89 15.24 -9.60
CA LEU A 168 4.92 16.05 -8.96
C LEU A 168 4.36 16.60 -7.66
N ILE A 169 5.09 16.39 -6.59
CA ILE A 169 4.71 16.86 -5.27
C ILE A 169 5.80 17.80 -4.77
N GLU A 170 5.43 19.06 -4.59
CA GLU A 170 6.26 20.00 -3.85
C GLU A 170 6.08 19.72 -2.36
N ASN A 171 7.17 19.33 -1.69
CA ASN A 171 7.13 18.71 -0.36
C ASN A 171 6.94 19.71 0.81
N GLY A 172 6.51 20.93 0.51
CA GLY A 172 6.25 22.01 1.45
C GLY A 172 7.47 22.89 1.75
N GLY A 173 8.66 22.51 1.26
CA GLY A 173 9.90 23.25 1.48
C GLY A 173 9.95 24.63 0.80
N LEU A 174 9.07 24.91 -0.17
CA LEU A 174 8.91 26.25 -0.75
C LEU A 174 7.98 27.15 0.06
N GLY A 175 7.36 26.67 1.15
CA GLY A 175 6.34 27.40 1.91
C GLY A 175 6.74 28.80 2.39
N ARG A 176 8.04 29.05 2.57
CA ARG A 176 8.62 30.37 2.91
C ARG A 176 8.49 31.42 1.81
N PHE A 177 8.29 31.00 0.55
CA PHE A 177 8.19 31.90 -0.59
C PHE A 177 6.74 32.34 -0.86
N PRO A 178 6.52 33.55 -1.41
CA PRO A 178 5.20 34.06 -1.74
C PRO A 178 4.40 33.08 -2.61
N LEU A 179 3.09 32.97 -2.35
CA LEU A 179 2.20 32.04 -3.08
C LEU A 179 2.30 32.20 -4.60
N ARG A 180 2.39 33.45 -5.08
CA ARG A 180 2.53 33.77 -6.51
C ARG A 180 3.77 33.12 -7.13
N VAL A 181 4.91 33.15 -6.44
CA VAL A 181 6.17 32.56 -6.92
C VAL A 181 6.05 31.04 -6.95
N ARG A 182 5.53 30.44 -5.87
CA ARG A 182 5.30 28.99 -5.79
C ARG A 182 4.39 28.48 -6.91
N MET A 183 3.29 29.20 -7.19
CA MET A 183 2.38 28.86 -8.27
C MET A 183 3.06 28.96 -9.64
N ALA A 184 3.85 30.00 -9.88
CA ALA A 184 4.60 30.16 -11.13
C ALA A 184 5.63 29.03 -11.35
N ILE A 185 6.33 28.62 -10.29
CA ILE A 185 7.24 27.46 -10.32
C ILE A 185 6.47 26.19 -10.70
N LEU A 186 5.36 25.90 -10.00
CA LEU A 186 4.52 24.73 -10.29
C LEU A 186 3.92 24.78 -11.70
N ASP A 187 3.56 25.96 -12.21
CA ASP A 187 3.04 26.14 -13.56
C ASP A 187 4.09 25.84 -14.63
N SER A 188 5.34 26.25 -14.41
CA SER A 188 6.46 25.87 -15.28
C SER A 188 6.66 24.33 -15.28
N CYS A 189 6.64 23.70 -14.10
CA CYS A 189 6.70 22.24 -13.99
C CYS A 189 5.52 21.53 -14.69
N ARG A 190 4.29 22.05 -14.56
CA ARG A 190 3.11 21.54 -15.28
C ARG A 190 3.32 21.56 -16.79
N GLN A 191 3.97 22.59 -17.32
CA GLN A 191 4.27 22.70 -18.76
C GLN A 191 5.24 21.60 -19.23
N ALA A 192 6.29 21.34 -18.45
CA ALA A 192 7.23 20.25 -18.72
C ALA A 192 6.54 18.88 -18.63
N LEU A 193 5.71 18.66 -17.61
CA LEU A 193 4.98 17.41 -17.41
C LEU A 193 3.98 17.12 -18.54
N ARG A 194 3.22 18.13 -19.01
CA ARG A 194 2.32 17.97 -20.17
C ARG A 194 3.07 17.59 -21.45
N SER A 195 4.29 18.10 -21.61
CA SER A 195 5.12 17.88 -22.79
C SER A 195 5.92 16.56 -22.73
N SER A 196 5.90 15.87 -21.60
CA SER A 196 6.70 14.66 -21.35
C SER A 196 6.24 13.44 -22.17
N GLY A 197 4.96 13.38 -22.55
CA GLY A 197 4.34 12.20 -23.14
C GLY A 197 3.74 11.20 -22.13
N PHE A 198 4.02 11.38 -20.84
CA PHE A 198 3.37 10.65 -19.75
C PHE A 198 1.95 11.18 -19.49
N MET A 199 1.08 10.35 -18.91
CA MET A 199 -0.25 10.77 -18.49
C MET A 199 -0.14 11.78 -17.35
N PHE A 200 -0.63 13.00 -17.57
CA PHE A 200 -0.55 14.08 -16.59
C PHE A 200 -1.83 14.91 -16.53
N ARG A 201 -2.17 15.41 -15.33
CA ARG A 201 -3.25 16.38 -15.10
C ARG A 201 -2.74 17.52 -14.22
N ASN A 202 -3.29 18.73 -14.32
CA ASN A 202 -2.73 19.89 -13.63
C ASN A 202 -2.72 19.76 -12.11
N GLU A 203 -3.75 19.12 -11.56
CA GLU A 203 -3.93 18.78 -10.16
C GLU A 203 -2.91 17.76 -9.63
N TRP A 204 -2.15 17.11 -10.52
CA TRP A 204 -1.10 16.14 -10.17
C TRP A 204 0.26 16.79 -9.94
N ALA A 205 0.41 18.08 -10.24
CA ALA A 205 1.50 18.92 -9.76
C ALA A 205 0.98 19.84 -8.66
N SER A 206 1.27 19.51 -7.39
CA SER A 206 0.69 20.17 -6.23
C SER A 206 1.69 20.28 -5.07
N SER A 207 1.48 21.25 -4.19
CA SER A 207 2.13 21.31 -2.88
C SER A 207 1.36 20.47 -1.87
N ILE A 208 2.07 19.84 -0.94
CA ILE A 208 1.47 19.07 0.17
C ILE A 208 1.77 19.71 1.52
N THR A 209 0.91 19.47 2.50
CA THR A 209 1.20 19.83 3.91
C THR A 209 2.03 18.74 4.58
N GLY A 210 2.67 19.06 5.71
CA GLY A 210 3.36 18.04 6.52
C GLY A 210 2.43 16.92 7.00
N GLN A 211 1.13 17.20 7.21
CA GLN A 211 0.15 16.18 7.57
C GLN A 211 -0.18 15.23 6.40
N ASP A 212 -0.18 15.76 5.17
CA ASP A 212 -0.37 14.93 3.98
C ASP A 212 0.87 14.04 3.76
N ARG A 213 2.08 14.59 3.96
CA ARG A 213 3.33 13.82 3.97
C ARG A 213 3.28 12.68 4.98
N GLY A 214 2.89 12.98 6.23
CA GLY A 214 2.71 11.97 7.27
C GLY A 214 1.68 10.89 6.90
N THR A 215 0.60 11.27 6.20
CA THR A 215 -0.40 10.33 5.68
C THR A 215 0.19 9.41 4.61
N TYR A 216 1.01 9.94 3.70
CA TYR A 216 1.68 9.13 2.68
C TYR A 216 2.77 8.23 3.26
N ALA A 217 3.55 8.72 4.23
CA ALA A 217 4.48 7.92 5.01
C ALA A 217 3.79 6.75 5.73
N TRP A 218 2.65 7.03 6.39
CA TRP A 218 1.85 6.00 7.04
C TRP A 218 1.36 4.93 6.05
N LEU A 219 0.93 5.36 4.86
CA LEU A 219 0.49 4.48 3.79
C LEU A 219 1.63 3.60 3.27
N ALA A 220 2.81 4.18 3.04
CA ALA A 220 4.00 3.46 2.61
C ALA A 220 4.42 2.39 3.63
N ALA A 221 4.53 2.74 4.91
CA ALA A 221 4.94 1.80 5.95
C ALA A 221 3.95 0.65 6.12
N ASN A 222 2.64 0.95 6.21
CA ASN A 222 1.63 -0.10 6.37
C ASN A 222 1.48 -0.96 5.11
N TYR A 223 1.83 -0.45 3.93
CA TYR A 223 1.95 -1.27 2.73
C TYR A 223 3.09 -2.27 2.84
N VAL A 224 4.29 -1.82 3.21
CA VAL A 224 5.46 -2.68 3.40
C VAL A 224 5.23 -3.71 4.51
N LEU A 225 4.53 -3.32 5.57
CA LEU A 225 4.17 -4.19 6.70
C LEU A 225 2.99 -5.13 6.41
N GLY A 226 2.28 -4.96 5.28
CA GLY A 226 1.17 -5.82 4.88
C GLY A 226 -0.10 -5.67 5.72
N THR A 227 -0.31 -4.52 6.36
CA THR A 227 -1.43 -4.25 7.28
C THR A 227 -2.58 -3.45 6.64
N LEU A 228 -2.48 -3.11 5.36
CA LEU A 228 -3.53 -2.41 4.60
C LEU A 228 -4.64 -3.36 4.12
N GLY A 229 -5.82 -2.79 3.86
CA GLY A 229 -7.01 -3.50 3.34
C GLY A 229 -7.80 -4.31 4.38
N GLY A 230 -7.28 -4.45 5.61
CA GLY A 230 -7.93 -5.13 6.73
C GLY A 230 -8.57 -4.18 7.75
N ASN A 231 -8.61 -4.59 9.01
CA ASN A 231 -9.09 -3.75 10.11
C ASN A 231 -8.17 -2.54 10.32
N PRO A 232 -8.69 -1.29 10.29
CA PRO A 232 -7.89 -0.09 10.56
C PRO A 232 -7.10 -0.15 11.87
N GLN A 233 -7.64 -0.80 12.90
CA GLN A 233 -6.97 -0.93 14.20
C GLN A 233 -5.81 -1.93 14.20
N ASP A 234 -5.56 -2.68 13.13
CA ASP A 234 -4.39 -3.58 13.04
C ASP A 234 -3.16 -2.86 12.47
N THR A 235 -3.35 -1.63 11.97
CA THR A 235 -2.28 -0.83 11.38
C THR A 235 -1.31 -0.27 12.42
N TRP A 236 -0.09 -0.01 11.97
CA TRP A 236 0.97 0.61 12.75
C TRP A 236 0.81 2.14 12.74
N GLY A 237 1.10 2.77 13.87
CA GLY A 237 1.40 4.19 13.88
C GLY A 237 2.75 4.45 13.24
N VAL A 238 2.95 5.62 12.64
CA VAL A 238 4.19 5.98 11.95
C VAL A 238 4.70 7.31 12.46
N VAL A 239 5.99 7.34 12.75
CA VAL A 239 6.74 8.57 13.03
C VAL A 239 7.78 8.79 11.95
N GLU A 240 7.58 9.79 11.11
CA GLU A 240 8.55 10.21 10.08
C GLU A 240 9.45 11.30 10.65
N LEU A 241 10.75 11.02 10.72
CA LEU A 241 11.77 11.93 11.22
C LEU A 241 12.43 12.65 10.04
N GLY A 242 11.95 13.86 9.75
CA GLY A 242 12.49 14.72 8.70
C GLY A 242 13.34 15.88 9.22
N ASP A 243 14.08 16.51 8.31
CA ASP A 243 14.92 17.69 8.59
C ASP A 243 14.06 18.89 9.00
N ALA A 244 13.03 19.22 8.22
CA ALA A 244 12.17 20.38 8.47
C ALA A 244 11.08 20.15 9.53
N SER A 245 10.56 18.92 9.65
CA SER A 245 9.53 18.59 10.63
C SER A 245 9.43 17.09 10.85
N THR A 246 8.89 16.71 12.00
CA THR A 246 8.55 15.32 12.32
C THR A 246 7.06 15.12 12.17
N GLN A 247 6.63 14.06 11.49
CA GLN A 247 5.22 13.72 11.32
C GLN A 247 4.86 12.53 12.20
N ILE A 248 3.73 12.62 12.90
CA ILE A 248 3.16 11.51 13.67
C ILE A 248 1.78 11.20 13.08
N THR A 249 1.61 9.98 12.58
CA THR A 249 0.37 9.57 11.90
C THR A 249 -0.07 8.18 12.34
N PHE A 250 -1.34 7.99 12.71
CA PHE A 250 -1.89 6.69 13.12
C PHE A 250 -3.41 6.67 13.03
N VAL A 251 -4.01 5.48 13.11
CA VAL A 251 -5.46 5.31 13.29
C VAL A 251 -5.78 5.37 14.80
N PRO A 252 -6.49 6.39 15.29
CA PRO A 252 -6.91 6.44 16.69
C PRO A 252 -8.13 5.54 16.95
N GLU A 253 -8.38 5.20 18.23
CA GLU A 253 -9.60 4.49 18.64
C GLU A 253 -10.84 5.38 18.54
N GLU A 254 -10.69 6.65 18.91
CA GLU A 254 -11.73 7.68 18.82
C GLU A 254 -11.46 8.67 17.68
N PRO A 255 -12.50 9.29 17.08
CA PRO A 255 -12.31 10.27 16.03
C PRO A 255 -11.41 11.44 16.46
N PRO A 256 -10.35 11.77 15.70
CA PRO A 256 -9.47 12.86 16.06
C PRO A 256 -10.14 14.22 15.81
N PRO A 257 -9.65 15.31 16.43
CA PRO A 257 -10.05 16.67 16.08
C PRO A 257 -9.91 16.92 14.58
N MET A 258 -10.86 17.67 13.99
CA MET A 258 -10.93 17.89 12.53
C MET A 258 -9.61 18.45 11.96
N GLU A 259 -8.90 19.27 12.72
CA GLU A 259 -7.60 19.84 12.32
C GLU A 259 -6.52 18.77 12.05
N PHE A 260 -6.56 17.64 12.75
CA PHE A 260 -5.62 16.53 12.63
C PHE A 260 -6.20 15.33 11.88
N SER A 261 -7.49 15.36 11.56
CA SER A 261 -8.16 14.27 10.83
C SER A 261 -7.73 14.25 9.36
N ARG A 262 -7.39 13.06 8.87
CA ARG A 262 -7.14 12.78 7.44
C ARG A 262 -7.87 11.49 7.06
N MET A 263 -8.81 11.61 6.13
CA MET A 263 -9.55 10.45 5.63
C MET A 263 -8.86 9.87 4.41
N LEU A 264 -8.47 8.60 4.49
CA LEU A 264 -7.89 7.84 3.39
C LEU A 264 -8.83 6.71 2.99
N LYS A 265 -9.22 6.66 1.72
CA LYS A 265 -10.05 5.59 1.18
C LYS A 265 -9.20 4.70 0.30
N LEU A 266 -9.04 3.44 0.70
CA LEU A 266 -8.44 2.39 -0.12
C LEU A 266 -9.49 1.34 -0.44
N PRO A 267 -9.29 0.52 -1.50
CA PRO A 267 -10.21 -0.56 -1.78
C PRO A 267 -10.32 -1.53 -0.59
N GLY A 268 -11.52 -1.65 -0.03
CA GLY A 268 -11.81 -2.53 1.11
C GLY A 268 -11.80 -1.88 2.48
N ALA A 269 -11.19 -0.69 2.65
CA ALA A 269 -11.12 -0.03 3.96
C ALA A 269 -11.07 1.51 3.85
N THR A 270 -11.72 2.19 4.80
CA THR A 270 -11.56 3.63 5.01
C THR A 270 -10.84 3.85 6.32
N TYR A 271 -9.76 4.62 6.28
CA TYR A 271 -8.95 4.97 7.44
C TYR A 271 -9.21 6.42 7.81
N ASN A 272 -9.61 6.66 9.05
CA ASN A 272 -9.65 8.00 9.62
C ASN A 272 -8.38 8.18 10.45
N LEU A 273 -7.39 8.86 9.89
CA LEU A 273 -6.08 9.02 10.48
C LEU A 273 -6.04 10.28 11.33
N TYR A 274 -5.35 10.19 12.46
CA TYR A 274 -4.75 11.35 13.12
C TYR A 274 -3.41 11.60 12.44
N SER A 275 -3.15 12.83 11.98
CA SER A 275 -1.86 13.24 11.47
C SER A 275 -1.46 14.63 11.98
N LYS A 276 -0.26 14.74 12.54
CA LYS A 276 0.31 15.99 13.05
C LYS A 276 1.73 16.16 12.58
N SER A 277 2.08 17.37 12.14
CA SER A 277 3.43 17.76 11.74
C SER A 277 4.00 18.73 12.76
N ILE A 278 5.16 18.43 13.31
CA ILE A 278 5.76 19.17 14.43
C ILE A 278 7.17 19.62 14.04
N HIS A 279 7.31 20.92 13.76
CA HIS A 279 8.60 21.51 13.38
C HIS A 279 9.60 21.51 14.55
N GLN A 280 9.13 21.75 15.77
CA GLN A 280 9.99 22.01 16.93
C GLN A 280 10.77 20.79 17.41
N ILE A 281 10.48 19.59 16.88
CA ILE A 281 11.15 18.34 17.23
C ILE A 281 11.88 17.71 16.03
N SER A 282 12.10 18.50 14.97
CA SER A 282 12.78 18.03 13.75
C SER A 282 14.29 17.92 13.93
N GLN A 283 14.93 17.16 13.04
CA GLN A 283 16.38 17.03 13.00
C GLN A 283 17.07 18.37 12.69
N GLY A 284 16.52 19.17 11.78
CA GLY A 284 17.05 20.48 11.41
C GLY A 284 17.05 21.47 12.56
N VAL A 285 16.00 21.50 13.39
CA VAL A 285 15.96 22.34 14.60
C VAL A 285 17.04 21.94 15.60
N ALA A 286 17.29 20.65 15.73
CA ALA A 286 18.36 20.14 16.60
C ALA A 286 19.75 20.48 16.03
N TRP A 287 19.93 20.38 14.72
CA TRP A 287 21.15 20.78 14.02
C TRP A 287 21.46 22.27 14.23
N GLU A 288 20.50 23.15 13.91
CA GLU A 288 20.63 24.60 14.09
C GLU A 288 20.95 25.00 15.53
N SER A 289 20.34 24.30 16.49
CA SER A 289 20.59 24.52 17.92
C SER A 289 22.00 24.07 18.32
N LEU A 290 22.50 22.97 17.75
CA LEU A 290 23.85 22.45 18.00
C LEU A 290 24.92 23.39 17.43
N ILE A 291 24.70 23.95 16.24
CA ILE A 291 25.63 24.89 15.60
C ILE A 291 25.46 26.35 16.05
N GLY A 292 24.54 26.62 17.00
CA GLY A 292 24.41 27.92 17.66
C GLY A 292 23.64 28.99 16.87
N LEU A 293 22.86 28.62 15.85
CA LEU A 293 22.11 29.59 15.01
C LEU A 293 20.91 30.25 15.71
N ARG A 294 20.55 29.82 16.92
CA ARG A 294 19.37 30.31 17.63
C ARG A 294 19.63 31.35 18.72
N ASN A 295 20.89 31.63 19.05
CA ASN A 295 21.28 32.59 20.09
C ASN A 295 21.94 33.86 19.52
N SER A 296 21.23 34.59 18.65
CA SER A 296 21.62 35.96 18.29
C SER A 296 20.39 36.86 18.15
N SER A 297 19.75 37.11 19.29
CA SER A 297 18.94 38.32 19.50
C SER A 297 19.67 39.34 20.38
N THR A 298 20.91 39.05 20.79
CA THR A 298 21.76 40.01 21.49
C THR A 298 22.54 40.82 20.45
N MET A 299 22.12 42.07 20.23
CA MET A 299 23.02 43.12 19.75
C MET A 299 24.22 43.18 20.69
N GLY A 300 25.30 42.49 20.32
CA GLY A 300 26.56 42.44 21.05
C GLY A 300 27.68 42.84 20.09
N THR A 301 28.39 43.88 20.47
CA THR A 301 29.49 44.55 19.75
C THR A 301 30.58 43.60 19.25
N GLY A 302 31.15 43.94 18.09
CA GLY A 302 32.27 43.27 17.40
C GLY A 302 33.39 42.69 18.28
N TYR A 303 33.23 41.44 18.67
CA TYR A 303 34.30 40.56 19.13
C TYR A 303 34.32 39.34 18.20
N ILE A 304 35.52 38.94 17.79
CA ILE A 304 35.76 37.70 17.05
C ILE A 304 35.29 36.55 17.96
N GLU A 305 34.14 35.94 17.67
CA GLU A 305 33.67 34.74 18.38
C GLU A 305 34.75 33.66 18.26
N GLU A 306 35.20 33.09 19.39
CA GLU A 306 36.12 31.93 19.39
C GLU A 306 35.52 30.78 18.55
N PRO A 307 36.34 29.99 17.83
CA PRO A 307 35.83 28.90 17.01
C PRO A 307 34.99 27.93 17.84
N THR A 308 33.75 27.68 17.44
CA THR A 308 32.91 26.70 18.12
C THR A 308 33.48 25.31 17.85
N ARG A 309 33.97 24.64 18.89
CA ARG A 309 34.44 23.25 18.79
C ARG A 309 33.26 22.31 18.66
N SER A 310 33.14 21.66 17.51
CA SER A 310 32.06 20.72 17.25
C SER A 310 32.61 19.34 16.91
N SER A 311 32.10 18.35 17.65
CA SER A 311 32.40 16.93 17.50
C SER A 311 31.47 16.24 16.49
N CYS A 312 30.48 16.97 15.95
CA CYS A 312 29.45 16.45 15.06
C CYS A 312 29.73 16.69 13.57
N PHE A 313 30.89 17.26 13.23
CA PHE A 313 31.35 17.38 11.86
C PHE A 313 32.32 16.24 11.52
N PRO A 314 32.35 15.79 10.25
CA PRO A 314 33.32 14.80 9.80
C PRO A 314 34.77 15.26 9.97
N LYS A 315 35.69 14.30 10.06
CA LYS A 315 37.11 14.57 10.28
C LYS A 315 37.72 15.29 9.07
N GLY A 316 38.50 16.34 9.33
CA GLY A 316 39.19 17.10 8.27
C GLY A 316 38.32 18.14 7.56
N TYR A 317 37.08 18.37 8.01
CA TYR A 317 36.29 19.51 7.56
C TYR A 317 36.86 20.81 8.15
N ASN A 318 37.66 21.54 7.39
CA ASN A 318 38.28 22.81 7.80
C ASN A 318 37.71 23.96 6.97
N GLN A 319 36.44 24.30 7.17
CA GLN A 319 35.85 25.50 6.58
C GLN A 319 35.54 26.51 7.68
N SER A 320 36.13 27.70 7.57
CA SER A 320 35.94 28.81 8.51
C SER A 320 34.57 29.48 8.41
N PHE A 321 33.75 29.08 7.42
CA PHE A 321 32.47 29.70 7.11
C PHE A 321 31.46 28.64 6.65
N ILE A 322 30.44 28.40 7.47
CA ILE A 322 29.21 27.71 7.04
C ILE A 322 28.29 28.81 6.48
N GLU A 323 28.13 28.90 5.16
CA GLU A 323 27.09 29.74 4.56
C GLU A 323 25.72 29.11 4.77
N MET A 324 25.09 29.39 5.90
CA MET A 324 23.73 28.92 6.17
C MET A 324 22.73 30.03 5.84
N LYS A 325 21.96 29.84 4.76
CA LYS A 325 20.85 30.74 4.40
C LYS A 325 19.66 30.50 5.33
N SER A 326 19.61 31.29 6.41
CA SER A 326 18.45 31.38 7.30
C SER A 326 17.21 31.89 6.55
N SER A 327 16.02 31.56 7.08
CA SER A 327 14.72 32.10 6.66
C SER A 327 14.60 33.62 6.85
N HIS A 328 15.50 34.23 7.62
CA HIS A 328 15.77 35.66 7.64
C HIS A 328 17.18 35.87 7.06
N GLU A 329 17.34 36.81 6.15
CA GLU A 329 18.51 37.11 5.28
C GLU A 329 19.90 37.31 5.96
N LEU A 330 20.08 36.93 7.22
CA LEU A 330 21.34 37.03 7.93
C LEU A 330 22.26 35.86 7.57
N GLN A 331 23.19 36.13 6.65
CA GLN A 331 24.35 35.27 6.41
C GLN A 331 25.27 35.34 7.65
N LYS A 332 25.27 34.27 8.48
CA LYS A 332 26.16 34.18 9.64
C LYS A 332 27.37 33.31 9.30
N ASN A 333 28.54 33.92 9.39
CA ASN A 333 29.83 33.28 9.19
C ASN A 333 30.32 32.67 10.51
N ILE A 334 30.23 31.34 10.65
CA ILE A 334 30.63 30.62 11.86
C ILE A 334 31.97 29.90 11.62
N SER A 335 32.98 30.22 12.45
CA SER A 335 34.25 29.50 12.51
C SER A 335 34.09 28.25 13.38
N VAL A 336 34.34 27.07 12.79
CA VAL A 336 34.19 25.78 13.48
C VAL A 336 35.54 25.07 13.55
N GLN A 337 35.91 24.61 14.75
CA GLN A 337 37.04 23.71 14.93
C GLN A 337 36.52 22.28 15.06
N THR A 338 36.91 21.40 14.13
CA THR A 338 36.42 20.02 14.10
C THR A 338 37.25 19.11 14.98
N GLU A 339 36.61 18.50 15.98
CA GLU A 339 37.22 17.44 16.80
C GLU A 339 36.82 16.04 16.32
N SER A 340 35.76 15.93 15.53
CA SER A 340 35.12 14.71 15.02
C SER A 340 35.13 13.51 15.98
N ASN A 341 34.03 13.33 16.71
CA ASN A 341 33.86 12.20 17.61
C ASN A 341 32.38 11.84 17.75
N PHE A 342 31.97 10.70 17.19
CA PHE A 342 30.57 10.27 17.18
C PHE A 342 29.98 10.16 18.60
N ALA A 343 30.70 9.55 19.54
CA ALA A 343 30.19 9.36 20.91
C ALA A 343 29.95 10.69 21.64
N THR A 344 30.84 11.67 21.43
CA THR A 344 30.71 13.03 21.97
C THR A 344 29.62 13.80 21.25
N CYS A 345 29.45 13.60 19.93
CA CYS A 345 28.33 14.16 19.19
C CYS A 345 26.98 13.63 19.72
N ARG A 346 26.85 12.32 19.90
CA ARG A 346 25.66 11.66 20.46
C ARG A 346 25.34 12.19 21.85
N SER A 347 26.32 12.29 22.75
CA SER A 347 26.09 12.80 24.10
C SER A 347 25.67 14.27 24.12
N LYS A 348 26.33 15.14 23.34
CA LYS A 348 25.95 16.56 23.19
C LYS A 348 24.55 16.70 22.60
N THR A 349 24.22 15.88 21.61
CA THR A 349 22.89 15.87 20.98
C THR A 349 21.82 15.42 21.97
N TYR A 350 22.09 14.41 22.79
CA TYR A 350 21.16 13.96 23.84
C TYR A 350 20.87 15.05 24.88
N VAL A 351 21.90 15.77 25.35
CA VAL A 351 21.74 16.91 26.27
C VAL A 351 20.87 18.01 25.64
N LEU A 352 21.10 18.30 24.36
CA LEU A 352 20.30 19.26 23.59
C LEU A 352 18.83 18.82 23.49
N LEU A 353 18.60 17.52 23.23
CA LEU A 353 17.24 16.95 23.17
C LEU A 353 16.50 17.07 24.51
N GLN A 354 17.19 16.95 25.64
CA GLN A 354 16.63 17.13 26.98
C GLN A 354 16.23 18.58 27.28
N GLY A 355 16.80 19.55 26.56
CA GLY A 355 16.53 20.98 26.78
C GLY A 355 17.27 21.59 27.97
N GLN A 356 18.34 20.94 28.46
CA GLN A 356 19.18 21.53 29.50
C GLN A 356 19.95 22.74 28.94
N GLY A 357 19.62 23.94 29.46
CA GLY A 357 20.40 25.16 29.25
C GLY A 357 19.65 26.39 28.71
N ILE A 358 18.39 26.29 28.24
CA ILE A 358 17.76 27.40 27.47
C ILE A 358 16.31 27.76 27.90
N CYS A 359 15.67 27.06 28.83
CA CYS A 359 14.25 27.36 29.14
C CYS A 359 13.83 27.27 30.60
N SER A 360 13.03 28.26 31.02
CA SER A 360 12.43 28.37 32.37
C SER A 360 11.05 27.71 32.53
N ASN A 361 10.47 27.12 31.47
CA ASN A 361 9.15 26.45 31.53
C ASN A 361 9.25 24.93 31.30
N SER A 362 8.38 24.17 31.98
CA SER A 362 8.33 22.69 32.08
C SER A 362 8.03 21.89 30.79
N GLN A 363 8.12 22.50 29.61
CA GLN A 363 7.79 21.89 28.30
C GLN A 363 8.86 22.10 27.21
N CYS A 364 10.12 22.36 27.57
CA CYS A 364 11.07 22.90 26.59
C CYS A 364 11.97 21.93 25.84
N GLY A 365 12.22 20.72 26.35
CA GLY A 365 13.06 19.74 25.65
C GLY A 365 12.35 19.14 24.43
N ILE A 366 13.08 18.99 23.32
CA ILE A 366 12.60 18.25 22.13
C ILE A 366 12.10 16.87 22.55
N LEU A 367 12.86 16.18 23.41
CA LEU A 367 12.53 14.85 23.89
C LEU A 367 11.27 14.83 24.75
N GLN A 368 11.09 15.80 25.64
CA GLN A 368 9.89 15.86 26.49
C GLN A 368 8.63 16.08 25.64
N ARG A 369 8.70 16.98 24.65
CA ARG A 369 7.60 17.18 23.69
C ARG A 369 7.30 15.92 22.91
N PHE A 370 8.33 15.24 22.43
CA PHE A 370 8.16 13.97 21.70
C PHE A 370 7.48 12.91 22.57
N LYS A 371 7.92 12.74 23.82
CA LYS A 371 7.31 11.82 24.79
C LYS A 371 5.86 12.17 25.07
N THR A 372 5.57 13.43 25.36
CA THR A 372 4.19 13.91 25.55
C THR A 372 3.31 13.60 24.33
N GLU A 373 3.81 13.88 23.13
CA GLU A 373 3.07 13.63 21.89
C GLU A 373 2.85 12.15 21.55
N LEU A 374 3.62 11.22 22.14
CA LEU A 374 3.43 9.78 21.99
C LEU A 374 2.68 9.14 23.16
N GLN A 375 2.95 9.55 24.40
CA GLN A 375 2.38 8.97 25.62
C GLN A 375 0.94 9.44 25.89
N GLU A 376 0.58 10.65 25.48
CA GLU A 376 -0.80 11.14 25.60
C GLU A 376 -1.72 10.58 24.51
N LYS A 377 -1.22 9.70 23.63
CA LYS A 377 -2.01 9.11 22.54
C LYS A 377 -2.58 7.76 22.96
N PRO A 378 -3.77 7.41 22.45
CA PRO A 378 -4.41 6.13 22.75
C PRO A 378 -3.69 4.92 22.11
N LEU A 379 -2.61 5.14 21.35
CA LEU A 379 -1.83 4.07 20.74
C LEU A 379 -0.61 3.73 21.61
N ALA A 380 -0.46 2.46 21.98
CA ALA A 380 0.72 2.00 22.72
C ALA A 380 2.03 2.36 21.97
N SER A 381 3.02 2.86 22.69
CA SER A 381 4.30 3.32 22.10
C SER A 381 5.04 2.24 21.30
N GLU A 382 4.81 0.96 21.64
CA GLU A 382 5.36 -0.20 20.95
C GLU A 382 4.77 -0.42 19.56
N LYS A 383 3.62 0.19 19.26
CA LYS A 383 2.91 0.08 17.98
C LYS A 383 3.23 1.21 16.99
N PHE A 384 4.28 1.98 17.26
CA PHE A 384 4.85 2.93 16.32
C PHE A 384 6.02 2.33 15.56
N PHE A 385 6.04 2.62 14.26
CA PHE A 385 7.13 2.35 13.33
C PHE A 385 7.79 3.69 12.95
N TYR A 386 9.12 3.74 13.00
CA TYR A 386 9.86 4.97 12.74
C TYR A 386 10.44 4.93 11.34
N ILE A 387 10.33 6.03 10.59
CA ILE A 387 10.96 6.15 9.27
C ILE A 387 11.86 7.38 9.21
N SER A 388 12.99 7.26 8.52
CA SER A 388 13.90 8.37 8.24
C SER A 388 14.66 8.13 6.94
N GLU A 389 15.05 9.20 6.25
CA GLU A 389 15.99 9.16 5.13
C GLU A 389 17.39 9.44 5.69
N LEU A 390 18.12 8.37 6.05
CA LEU A 390 19.48 8.47 6.59
C LEU A 390 20.38 7.43 5.88
N PHE A 391 21.50 7.90 5.33
CA PHE A 391 22.56 7.07 4.72
C PHE A 391 22.16 6.14 3.57
N GLY A 392 20.94 6.25 3.04
CA GLY A 392 20.43 5.22 2.13
C GLY A 392 20.47 3.81 2.70
N MET A 393 20.29 3.72 4.01
CA MET A 393 20.24 2.45 4.72
C MET A 393 19.07 1.59 4.22
N THR A 394 19.27 0.28 4.29
CA THR A 394 18.23 -0.66 3.90
C THR A 394 17.10 -0.69 4.95
N PRO A 395 15.86 -1.08 4.59
CA PRO A 395 14.72 -1.09 5.52
C PRO A 395 14.84 -1.95 6.77
N LYS A 396 15.82 -2.87 6.81
CA LYS A 396 16.03 -3.81 7.92
C LYS A 396 17.21 -3.43 8.81
N THR A 397 17.76 -2.23 8.60
CA THR A 397 18.90 -1.70 9.36
C THR A 397 18.45 -1.40 10.78
N SER A 398 19.22 -1.85 11.78
CA SER A 398 18.95 -1.61 13.20
C SER A 398 19.60 -0.29 13.67
N LEU A 399 19.26 0.19 14.87
CA LEU A 399 19.96 1.36 15.43
C LEU A 399 21.43 1.05 15.73
N LEU A 400 21.77 -0.20 16.02
CA LEU A 400 23.16 -0.63 16.16
C LEU A 400 23.95 -0.40 14.86
N ASP A 401 23.35 -0.72 13.72
CA ASP A 401 23.95 -0.51 12.41
C ASP A 401 24.08 0.99 12.09
N VAL A 402 23.07 1.79 12.46
CA VAL A 402 23.12 3.26 12.35
C VAL A 402 24.26 3.83 13.18
N GLU A 403 24.44 3.34 14.40
CA GLU A 403 25.52 3.75 15.28
C GLU A 403 26.89 3.42 14.69
N ALA A 404 27.04 2.20 14.17
CA ALA A 404 28.29 1.76 13.54
C ALA A 404 28.62 2.59 12.29
N ALA A 405 27.65 2.81 11.42
CA ALA A 405 27.81 3.63 10.22
C ALA A 405 28.11 5.10 10.56
N GLY A 406 27.40 5.67 11.54
CA GLY A 406 27.65 7.03 12.01
C GLY A 406 29.06 7.20 12.59
N ARG A 407 29.54 6.21 13.36
CA ARG A 407 30.92 6.21 13.87
C ARG A 407 31.94 6.20 12.75
N HIS A 408 31.77 5.31 11.77
CA HIS A 408 32.65 5.22 10.61
C HIS A 408 32.68 6.55 9.83
N TYR A 409 31.49 7.07 9.50
CA TYR A 409 31.33 8.29 8.72
C TYR A 409 31.95 9.52 9.41
N CYS A 410 31.78 9.68 10.73
CA CYS A 410 32.41 10.79 11.44
C CYS A 410 33.95 10.70 11.38
N GLU A 411 34.51 9.49 11.51
CA GLU A 411 35.96 9.27 11.58
C GLU A 411 36.67 9.37 10.22
N ASP A 412 35.93 9.25 9.12
CA ASP A 412 36.44 9.37 7.76
C ASP A 412 36.84 10.80 7.37
N GLN A 413 37.78 10.90 6.44
CA GLN A 413 38.25 12.18 5.93
C GLN A 413 37.20 12.84 5.04
N TRP A 414 36.92 14.12 5.28
CA TRP A 414 35.97 14.91 4.48
C TRP A 414 36.22 14.82 2.97
N VAL A 415 37.49 14.79 2.54
CA VAL A 415 37.85 14.64 1.12
C VAL A 415 37.34 13.31 0.55
N SER A 416 37.53 12.21 1.28
CA SER A 416 37.08 10.88 0.88
C SER A 416 35.55 10.78 0.85
N LEU A 417 34.87 11.36 1.83
CA LEU A 417 33.41 11.40 1.88
C LEU A 417 32.80 12.12 0.66
N LYS A 418 33.44 13.20 0.20
CA LYS A 418 33.00 13.91 -1.01
C LYS A 418 33.21 13.11 -2.30
N GLU A 419 34.26 12.31 -2.36
CA GLU A 419 34.53 11.42 -3.49
C GLU A 419 33.55 10.24 -3.52
N GLU A 420 33.29 9.64 -2.36
CA GLU A 420 32.36 8.50 -2.23
C GLU A 420 30.90 8.91 -2.50
N HIS A 421 30.49 10.07 -2.00
CA HIS A 421 29.12 10.57 -2.10
C HIS A 421 28.97 11.65 -3.17
N PHE A 422 29.58 11.43 -4.34
CA PHE A 422 29.49 12.34 -5.46
C PHE A 422 28.02 12.60 -5.87
N GLY A 423 27.62 13.87 -5.94
CA GLY A 423 26.27 14.30 -6.33
C GLY A 423 25.32 14.57 -5.15
N ILE A 424 25.75 14.39 -3.90
CA ILE A 424 25.07 14.91 -2.72
C ILE A 424 25.52 16.35 -2.47
N ASP A 425 24.59 17.24 -2.12
CA ASP A 425 24.91 18.61 -1.75
C ASP A 425 25.83 18.63 -0.52
N GLU A 426 26.91 19.42 -0.56
CA GLU A 426 27.90 19.42 0.53
C GLU A 426 27.29 19.80 1.89
N THR A 427 26.23 20.64 1.92
CA THR A 427 25.59 21.03 3.18
C THR A 427 24.75 19.90 3.79
N GLU A 428 24.20 19.02 2.95
CA GLU A 428 23.51 17.80 3.39
C GLU A 428 24.52 16.73 3.81
N LEU A 429 25.58 16.54 3.02
CA LEU A 429 26.66 15.59 3.31
C LEU A 429 27.33 15.89 4.67
N LEU A 430 27.46 17.18 5.01
CA LEU A 430 28.02 17.64 6.28
C LEU A 430 27.20 17.20 7.51
N LYS A 431 25.88 17.03 7.35
CA LYS A 431 24.98 16.71 8.45
C LYS A 431 25.01 15.24 8.84
N TYR A 432 25.44 14.32 7.99
CA TYR A 432 25.30 12.87 8.23
C TYR A 432 25.94 12.34 9.53
N CYS A 433 27.07 12.91 9.95
CA CYS A 433 27.67 12.59 11.25
C CYS A 433 26.74 13.00 12.42
N PHE A 434 26.16 14.20 12.35
CA PHE A 434 25.15 14.64 13.31
C PHE A 434 23.84 13.85 13.20
N SER A 435 23.33 13.65 11.98
CA SER A 435 22.02 13.04 11.73
C SER A 435 21.95 11.61 12.30
N SER A 436 23.05 10.86 12.16
CA SER A 436 23.18 9.54 12.76
C SER A 436 23.25 9.57 14.28
N ALA A 437 24.06 10.46 14.86
CA ALA A 437 24.13 10.66 16.30
C ALA A 437 22.78 11.10 16.90
N PHE A 438 22.06 11.98 16.20
CA PHE A 438 20.71 12.44 16.55
C PHE A 438 19.71 11.30 16.58
N MET A 439 19.71 10.43 15.55
CA MET A 439 18.80 9.30 15.49
C MET A 439 18.98 8.35 16.67
N VAL A 440 20.23 7.98 16.98
CA VAL A 440 20.52 7.10 18.13
C VAL A 440 20.19 7.80 19.45
N ALA A 441 20.56 9.08 19.61
CA ALA A 441 20.26 9.85 20.82
C ALA A 441 18.75 10.02 21.06
N LEU A 442 17.97 10.24 20.01
CA LEU A 442 16.52 10.39 20.12
C LEU A 442 15.85 9.05 20.43
N LEU A 443 16.10 8.03 19.60
CA LEU A 443 15.35 6.79 19.64
C LEU A 443 15.81 5.86 20.77
N HIS A 444 17.12 5.66 20.93
CA HIS A 444 17.65 4.80 21.98
C HIS A 444 17.76 5.53 23.31
N ASP A 445 18.56 6.59 23.39
CA ASP A 445 18.84 7.26 24.67
C ASP A 445 17.61 8.01 25.19
N GLY A 446 16.83 8.60 24.28
CA GLY A 446 15.65 9.37 24.60
C GLY A 446 14.41 8.54 24.87
N LEU A 447 14.03 7.68 23.91
CA LEU A 447 12.77 6.92 23.95
C LEU A 447 12.92 5.50 24.49
N GLY A 448 14.15 5.01 24.72
CA GLY A 448 14.40 3.68 25.27
C GLY A 448 14.18 2.55 24.26
N ILE A 449 14.24 2.84 22.96
CA ILE A 449 14.11 1.82 21.92
C ILE A 449 15.38 0.95 21.91
N PRO A 450 15.29 -0.39 22.00
CA PRO A 450 16.45 -1.28 21.93
C PRO A 450 17.28 -1.07 20.66
N LEU A 451 18.61 -1.23 20.73
CA LEU A 451 19.48 -0.99 19.58
C LEU A 451 19.22 -1.99 18.43
N GLU A 452 18.79 -3.20 18.77
CA GLU A 452 18.51 -4.30 17.84
C GLU A 452 17.08 -4.26 17.29
N GLU A 453 16.28 -3.27 17.67
CA GLU A 453 14.90 -3.12 17.23
C GLU A 453 14.80 -2.95 15.71
N LYS A 454 13.80 -3.61 15.11
CA LYS A 454 13.57 -3.63 13.65
C LYS A 454 12.35 -2.82 13.22
N ARG A 455 11.66 -2.17 14.15
CA ARG A 455 10.57 -1.23 13.88
C ARG A 455 11.04 0.14 13.36
N ILE A 456 12.25 0.20 12.82
CA ILE A 456 12.88 1.40 12.29
C ILE A 456 13.21 1.09 10.85
N GLY A 457 12.52 1.78 9.95
CA GLY A 457 12.72 1.69 8.52
C GLY A 457 13.52 2.87 8.01
N PHE A 458 14.40 2.61 7.05
CA PHE A 458 15.13 3.65 6.37
C PHE A 458 14.67 3.74 4.92
N ALA A 459 14.43 4.97 4.47
CA ALA A 459 14.21 5.26 3.06
C ALA A 459 15.56 5.18 2.34
N ASP A 460 15.59 4.45 1.24
CA ASP A 460 16.78 4.35 0.39
C ASP A 460 16.65 5.33 -0.80
N PRO A 461 17.47 6.40 -0.84
CA PRO A 461 17.46 7.39 -1.91
C PRO A 461 17.93 6.81 -3.25
N THR A 462 18.66 5.69 -3.26
CA THR A 462 19.09 4.99 -4.50
C THR A 462 17.95 4.22 -5.17
N GLY A 463 16.78 4.18 -4.52
CA GLY A 463 15.54 3.69 -5.10
C GLY A 463 15.36 2.17 -5.02
N SER A 464 16.32 1.43 -4.44
CA SER A 464 16.23 -0.03 -4.27
C SER A 464 15.26 -0.42 -3.16
N SER A 465 14.89 0.52 -2.28
CA SER A 465 13.80 0.32 -1.33
C SER A 465 12.74 1.42 -1.35
N PRO A 466 11.44 1.08 -1.46
CA PRO A 466 10.38 2.06 -1.59
C PRO A 466 9.81 2.55 -0.24
N LEU A 467 10.51 2.41 0.90
CA LEU A 467 9.99 2.84 2.21
C LEU A 467 10.10 4.36 2.43
N ASP A 468 9.50 5.11 1.52
CA ASP A 468 9.43 6.57 1.46
C ASP A 468 7.95 6.98 1.28
N TRP A 469 7.55 8.15 1.76
CA TRP A 469 6.22 8.73 1.54
C TRP A 469 5.86 8.79 0.04
N THR A 470 6.81 8.89 -0.89
CA THR A 470 6.51 8.83 -2.34
C THR A 470 5.88 7.50 -2.78
N LEU A 471 6.22 6.38 -2.12
CA LEU A 471 5.53 5.10 -2.33
C LEU A 471 4.06 5.20 -1.91
N GLY A 472 3.77 5.86 -0.80
CA GLY A 472 2.39 6.11 -0.36
C GLY A 472 1.59 6.88 -1.40
N VAL A 473 2.19 7.92 -1.99
CA VAL A 473 1.59 8.67 -3.10
C VAL A 473 1.28 7.76 -4.28
N PHE A 474 2.26 6.94 -4.67
CA PHE A 474 2.10 5.98 -5.77
C PHE A 474 0.96 4.98 -5.47
N ILE A 475 0.94 4.37 -4.29
CA ILE A 475 -0.11 3.42 -3.89
C ILE A 475 -1.47 4.09 -3.99
N LEU A 476 -1.63 5.30 -3.44
CA LEU A 476 -2.91 6.00 -3.49
C LEU A 476 -3.31 6.33 -4.93
N GLN A 477 -2.37 6.80 -5.76
CA GLN A 477 -2.60 7.11 -7.17
C GLN A 477 -3.10 5.89 -7.97
N MET A 478 -2.61 4.69 -7.62
CA MET A 478 -2.91 3.46 -8.33
C MET A 478 -4.08 2.67 -7.73
N ALA A 479 -4.36 2.82 -6.44
CA ALA A 479 -5.50 2.20 -5.77
C ALA A 479 -6.83 2.90 -6.12
N VAL A 480 -6.79 4.19 -6.46
CA VAL A 480 -7.95 4.98 -6.90
C VAL A 480 -8.15 4.84 -8.42
N GLN A 481 -8.28 3.61 -8.92
CA GLN A 481 -8.76 3.38 -10.28
C GLN A 481 -10.30 3.31 -10.26
N PRO A 482 -10.98 3.90 -11.26
CA PRO A 482 -12.43 3.89 -11.32
C PRO A 482 -12.94 2.45 -11.41
N GLU A 483 -14.05 2.20 -10.71
CA GLU A 483 -14.81 0.96 -10.83
C GLU A 483 -15.02 0.62 -12.31
N TRP A 484 -14.54 -0.55 -12.72
CA TRP A 484 -14.91 -1.34 -13.90
C TRP A 484 -15.71 -0.56 -14.96
N ASP A 485 -15.02 0.01 -15.93
CA ASP A 485 -15.66 0.60 -17.12
C ASP A 485 -16.51 -0.47 -17.83
N PRO A 486 -17.82 -0.23 -18.10
CA PRO A 486 -18.67 -1.11 -18.90
C PRO A 486 -18.05 -1.52 -20.25
N GLU A 487 -17.16 -0.70 -20.81
CA GLU A 487 -16.44 -1.04 -22.05
C GLU A 487 -15.48 -2.22 -21.87
N THR A 488 -14.91 -2.41 -20.68
CA THR A 488 -14.01 -3.54 -20.39
C THR A 488 -14.80 -4.84 -20.30
N ILE A 489 -16.00 -4.82 -19.72
CA ILE A 489 -16.91 -5.97 -19.71
C ILE A 489 -17.34 -6.33 -21.14
N ARG A 490 -17.64 -5.32 -21.96
CA ARG A 490 -17.99 -5.50 -23.38
C ARG A 490 -16.83 -6.08 -24.21
N ASN A 491 -15.59 -5.71 -23.88
CA ASN A 491 -14.38 -6.20 -24.57
C ASN A 491 -13.97 -7.61 -24.11
N VAL A 492 -14.20 -7.96 -22.83
CA VAL A 492 -13.91 -9.29 -22.28
C VAL A 492 -14.98 -10.31 -22.68
N ALA A 493 -16.26 -9.92 -22.65
CA ALA A 493 -17.39 -10.77 -23.00
C ALA A 493 -17.89 -10.48 -24.42
N GLY A 494 -16.98 -10.32 -25.39
CA GLY A 494 -17.24 -9.83 -26.76
C GLY A 494 -18.66 -10.08 -27.29
N ASN A 495 -19.27 -9.07 -27.92
CA ASN A 495 -20.71 -8.98 -28.27
C ASN A 495 -21.38 -10.29 -28.70
N ASP A 496 -20.69 -11.15 -29.42
CA ASP A 496 -21.18 -12.46 -29.84
C ASP A 496 -21.53 -13.37 -28.65
N THR A 497 -20.72 -13.41 -27.59
CA THR A 497 -20.96 -14.26 -26.42
C THR A 497 -22.20 -13.85 -25.63
N LEU A 498 -22.43 -12.54 -25.46
CA LEU A 498 -23.65 -12.03 -24.82
C LEU A 498 -24.90 -12.32 -25.67
N ALA A 499 -24.83 -12.13 -26.98
CA ALA A 499 -25.95 -12.45 -27.89
C ALA A 499 -26.30 -13.95 -27.86
N PHE A 500 -25.29 -14.83 -27.82
CA PHE A 500 -25.48 -16.28 -27.73
C PHE A 500 -26.08 -16.71 -26.38
N ILE A 501 -25.66 -16.11 -25.26
CA ILE A 501 -26.23 -16.38 -23.93
C ILE A 501 -27.71 -15.95 -23.89
N SER A 502 -28.03 -14.78 -24.43
CA SER A 502 -29.42 -14.31 -24.51
C SER A 502 -30.30 -15.20 -25.39
N LEU A 503 -29.81 -15.63 -26.55
CA LEU A 503 -30.52 -16.59 -27.42
C LEU A 503 -30.77 -17.93 -26.72
N PHE A 504 -29.79 -18.42 -25.97
CA PHE A 504 -29.95 -19.66 -25.20
C PHE A 504 -30.96 -19.52 -24.06
N ALA A 505 -30.94 -18.41 -23.33
CA ALA A 505 -31.92 -18.14 -22.28
C ALA A 505 -33.36 -18.09 -22.85
N ILE A 506 -33.55 -17.46 -24.01
CA ILE A 506 -34.85 -17.43 -24.71
C ILE A 506 -35.27 -18.85 -25.12
N LEU A 507 -34.36 -19.64 -25.68
CA LEU A 507 -34.63 -21.02 -26.08
C LEU A 507 -35.07 -21.89 -24.88
N VAL A 508 -34.40 -21.75 -23.73
CA VAL A 508 -34.75 -22.47 -22.49
C VAL A 508 -36.15 -22.07 -22.01
N LEU A 509 -36.49 -20.77 -22.05
CA LEU A 509 -37.83 -20.29 -21.68
C LEU A 509 -38.92 -20.83 -22.63
N VAL A 510 -38.64 -20.92 -23.92
CA VAL A 510 -39.56 -21.54 -24.91
C VAL A 510 -39.75 -23.03 -24.62
N ILE A 511 -38.69 -23.76 -24.29
CA ILE A 511 -38.81 -25.18 -23.93
C ILE A 511 -39.60 -25.35 -22.63
N LEU A 512 -39.33 -24.56 -21.60
CA LEU A 512 -40.05 -24.62 -20.32
C LEU A 512 -41.53 -24.29 -20.50
N SER A 513 -41.87 -23.30 -21.33
CA SER A 513 -43.27 -22.98 -21.65
C SER A 513 -43.95 -24.08 -22.46
N LEU A 514 -43.27 -24.70 -23.43
CA LEU A 514 -43.80 -25.86 -24.15
C LEU A 514 -44.00 -27.08 -23.24
N LEU A 515 -43.09 -27.34 -22.31
CA LEU A 515 -43.22 -28.40 -21.30
C LEU A 515 -44.37 -28.11 -20.33
N TYR A 516 -44.53 -26.86 -19.91
CA TYR A 516 -45.63 -26.42 -19.06
C TYR A 516 -46.98 -26.64 -19.75
N VAL A 517 -47.11 -26.20 -21.01
CA VAL A 517 -48.33 -26.40 -21.83
C VAL A 517 -48.58 -27.89 -22.10
N SER A 518 -47.54 -28.68 -22.37
CA SER A 518 -47.65 -30.13 -22.58
C SER A 518 -48.08 -30.87 -21.32
N ASN A 519 -47.65 -30.43 -20.13
CA ASN A 519 -48.08 -31.01 -18.87
C ASN A 519 -49.52 -30.58 -18.51
N TRP A 520 -49.93 -29.37 -18.89
CA TRP A 520 -51.31 -28.91 -18.75
C TRP A 520 -52.31 -29.72 -19.60
N ARG A 521 -51.89 -30.18 -20.79
CA ARG A 521 -52.73 -30.98 -21.70
C ARG A 521 -52.76 -32.48 -21.40
N ARG A 522 -52.12 -32.99 -20.34
CA ARG A 522 -52.20 -34.42 -19.99
C ARG A 522 -53.60 -34.74 -19.48
N PRO A 523 -54.36 -35.67 -20.11
CA PRO A 523 -55.66 -36.09 -19.59
C PRO A 523 -55.47 -36.80 -18.25
N ARG A 524 -56.19 -36.34 -17.21
CA ARG A 524 -56.23 -37.02 -15.91
C ARG A 524 -56.99 -38.33 -16.08
N CYS A 525 -56.30 -39.45 -15.93
CA CYS A 525 -56.94 -40.77 -15.96
C CYS A 525 -57.33 -41.15 -14.53
N LYS A 526 -58.55 -41.66 -14.36
CA LYS A 526 -58.99 -42.25 -13.10
C LYS A 526 -59.25 -43.73 -13.32
N THR A 527 -58.64 -44.54 -12.47
CA THR A 527 -58.87 -45.98 -12.46
C THR A 527 -60.00 -46.26 -11.47
N ILE A 528 -61.09 -46.86 -11.93
CA ILE A 528 -62.24 -47.23 -11.11
C ILE A 528 -62.34 -48.76 -11.14
N TYR A 529 -62.48 -49.37 -9.97
CA TYR A 529 -62.68 -50.82 -9.87
C TYR A 529 -64.17 -51.14 -9.98
N ASP A 530 -64.55 -51.87 -11.02
CA ASP A 530 -65.92 -52.31 -11.24
C ASP A 530 -66.17 -53.60 -10.46
N LEU A 531 -66.95 -53.48 -9.38
CA LEU A 531 -67.25 -54.57 -8.45
C LEU A 531 -68.17 -55.64 -9.05
N GLU A 532 -68.96 -55.32 -10.07
CA GLU A 532 -69.85 -56.28 -10.73
C GLU A 532 -69.11 -57.14 -11.74
N LYS A 533 -68.09 -56.58 -12.40
CA LYS A 533 -67.30 -57.27 -13.43
C LYS A 533 -65.94 -57.78 -12.95
N GLY A 534 -65.55 -57.46 -11.72
CA GLY A 534 -64.29 -57.90 -11.11
C GLY A 534 -63.04 -57.40 -11.84
N GLN A 535 -63.11 -56.24 -12.51
CA GLN A 535 -62.03 -55.70 -13.33
C GLN A 535 -61.83 -54.19 -13.11
N TYR A 536 -60.60 -53.71 -13.34
CA TYR A 536 -60.26 -52.29 -13.30
C TYR A 536 -60.57 -51.63 -14.64
N ILE A 537 -61.35 -50.54 -14.63
CA ILE A 537 -61.64 -49.72 -15.81
C ILE A 537 -60.87 -48.40 -15.69
N VAL A 538 -60.07 -48.08 -16.71
CA VAL A 538 -59.34 -46.80 -16.80
C VAL A 538 -60.12 -45.86 -17.70
N THR A 539 -60.70 -44.79 -17.15
CA THR A 539 -61.43 -43.77 -17.92
C THR A 539 -60.61 -42.49 -18.05
N ARG A 540 -60.60 -41.92 -19.27
CA ARG A 540 -60.06 -40.57 -19.51
C ARG A 540 -61.11 -39.56 -19.07
N MET A 541 -60.76 -38.67 -18.14
CA MET A 541 -61.60 -37.50 -17.89
C MET A 541 -61.38 -36.47 -19.00
N PRO A 542 -62.43 -35.90 -19.61
CA PRO A 542 -62.27 -34.69 -20.39
C PRO A 542 -61.75 -33.56 -19.49
N ILE A 543 -60.85 -32.74 -20.02
CA ILE A 543 -60.29 -31.56 -19.33
C ILE A 543 -61.38 -30.52 -19.14
#